data_AF-A0A497GR83-F1
#
_entry.id   AF-A0A497GR83-F1
#
_cell.length_a   1.000
_cell.length_b   1.000
_cell.length_c   1.000
_cell.angle_alpha   90.00
_cell.angle_beta   90.00
_cell.angle_gamma   90.00
#
_symmetry.space_group_name_H-M   'P 1'
#
loop_
_entity.id
_entity.type
_entity.pdbx_description
1 polymer ?
#
loop_
_entity_poly.entity_id
_entity_poly.type
_entity_poly.pdbx_seq_one_letter_code
_entity_poly.pdbx_strand_id
1 'polypeptide(L)'
;MRLDRVIGAFLLTGSLLLLASYTWVLFFCQEEYLKWWALAIPVYMLIALLTLFSAWIGWIMLTTPPPKPVEELSEEIRKKLEEFKMELELEKESTKKES
;
A
#
# COMPACT_ATOMS: atom_id res chain seq x y z
N MET A 1 15.60 7.80 24.67
CA MET A 1 14.93 8.88 23.90
C MET A 1 14.59 8.37 22.51
N ARG A 2 13.30 8.35 22.15
CA ARG A 2 12.78 8.72 20.82
C ARG A 2 13.30 7.99 19.56
N LEU A 3 13.36 6.65 19.53
CA LEU A 3 13.61 5.94 18.26
C LEU A 3 12.61 6.37 17.18
N ASP A 4 11.34 6.56 17.56
CA ASP A 4 10.26 7.05 16.70
C ASP A 4 10.54 8.44 16.12
N ARG A 5 11.17 9.33 16.89
CA ARG A 5 11.49 10.68 16.43
C ARG A 5 12.79 10.74 15.64
N VAL A 6 13.70 9.77 15.79
CA VAL A 6 14.88 9.62 14.93
C VAL A 6 14.46 9.10 13.57
N ILE A 7 13.60 8.08 13.52
CA ILE A 7 13.01 7.57 12.27
C ILE A 7 12.24 8.68 11.56
N GLY A 8 11.38 9.40 12.29
CA GLY A 8 10.66 10.56 11.74
C GLY A 8 11.60 11.65 11.22
N ALA A 9 12.67 12.00 11.94
CA ALA A 9 13.64 12.99 11.50
C ALA A 9 14.43 12.52 10.26
N PHE A 10 14.77 11.23 10.19
CA PHE A 10 15.49 10.66 9.04
C PHE A 10 14.61 10.64 7.79
N LEU A 11 13.34 10.27 7.91
CA LEU A 11 12.36 10.31 6.82
C LEU A 11 12.10 11.75 6.35
N LEU A 12 11.97 12.70 7.27
CA LEU A 12 11.76 14.11 6.93
C LEU A 12 12.99 14.69 6.22
N THR A 13 14.19 14.44 6.77
CA THR A 13 15.44 14.92 6.16
C THR A 13 15.67 14.26 4.81
N GLY A 14 15.48 12.94 4.69
CA GLY A 14 15.64 12.20 3.45
C GLY A 14 14.66 12.63 2.36
N SER A 15 13.38 12.83 2.70
CA SER A 15 12.39 13.32 1.74
C SER A 15 12.66 14.75 1.28
N LEU A 16 13.09 15.64 2.20
CA LEU A 16 13.43 17.01 1.86
C LEU A 16 14.68 17.09 0.97
N LEU A 17 15.69 16.26 1.25
CA LEU A 17 16.89 16.13 0.42
C LEU A 17 16.57 15.55 -0.96
N LEU A 18 15.73 14.51 -1.03
CA LEU A 18 15.31 13.91 -2.30
C LEU A 18 14.54 14.92 -3.16
N LEU A 19 13.64 15.69 -2.55
CA LEU A 19 12.89 16.75 -3.24
C LEU A 19 13.83 17.85 -3.76
N ALA A 20 14.76 18.30 -2.92
CA ALA A 20 15.74 19.32 -3.29
C ALA A 20 16.66 18.82 -4.42
N SER A 21 17.19 17.59 -4.32
CA SER A 21 18.05 17.00 -5.35
C SER A 21 17.29 16.76 -6.65
N TYR A 22 16.04 16.31 -6.58
CA TYR A 22 15.20 16.10 -7.77
C TYR A 22 14.93 17.41 -8.50
N THR A 23 14.55 18.46 -7.76
CA THR A 23 14.36 19.81 -8.31
C THR A 23 15.66 20.34 -8.91
N TRP A 24 16.79 20.14 -8.22
CA TRP A 24 18.10 20.55 -8.72
C TRP A 24 18.46 19.88 -10.06
N VAL A 25 18.29 18.56 -10.16
CA VAL A 25 18.59 17.80 -11.39
C VAL A 25 17.69 18.24 -12.55
N LEU A 26 16.40 18.48 -12.31
CA LEU A 26 15.48 18.91 -13.37
C LEU A 26 15.80 20.31 -13.93
N PHE A 27 16.10 21.26 -13.06
CA PHE A 27 16.24 22.67 -13.46
C PHE A 27 17.68 23.10 -13.76
N PHE A 28 18.67 22.58 -13.02
CA PHE A 28 20.06 23.07 -13.07
C PHE A 28 21.05 22.10 -13.73
N CYS A 29 20.72 20.82 -13.87
CA CYS A 29 21.58 19.91 -14.64
C CYS A 29 21.51 20.30 -16.13
N GLN A 30 22.63 20.37 -16.85
CA GLN A 30 22.60 20.63 -18.31
C GLN A 30 22.59 19.33 -19.13
N GLU A 31 22.76 18.18 -18.48
CA GLU A 31 22.72 16.86 -19.11
C GLU A 31 21.29 16.46 -19.47
N GLU A 32 20.97 16.54 -20.75
CA GLU A 32 19.66 16.23 -21.32
C GLU A 32 19.23 14.79 -21.02
N TYR A 33 20.18 13.86 -21.00
CA TYR A 33 19.94 12.45 -20.68
C TYR A 33 19.40 12.28 -19.26
N LEU A 34 20.00 12.93 -18.26
CA LEU A 34 19.55 12.83 -16.87
C LEU A 34 18.15 13.41 -16.67
N LYS A 35 17.84 14.53 -17.34
CA LYS A 35 16.50 15.14 -17.30
C LYS A 35 15.44 14.22 -17.88
N TRP A 36 15.73 13.60 -19.01
CA TRP A 36 14.80 12.73 -19.68
C TRP A 36 14.42 11.54 -18.80
N TRP A 37 15.41 10.89 -18.16
CA TRP A 37 15.14 9.80 -17.22
C TRP A 37 14.44 10.27 -15.94
N ALA A 38 14.80 11.44 -15.39
CA ALA A 38 14.15 12.01 -14.22
C ALA A 38 12.64 12.24 -14.43
N LEU A 39 12.22 12.57 -15.66
CA LEU A 39 10.81 12.72 -16.02
C LEU A 39 10.16 11.39 -16.45
N ALA A 40 10.88 10.56 -17.21
CA ALA A 40 10.35 9.31 -17.75
C ALA A 40 9.98 8.31 -16.65
N ILE A 41 10.79 8.19 -15.59
CA ILE A 41 10.56 7.25 -14.48
C ILE A 41 9.22 7.51 -13.76
N PRO A 42 8.93 8.73 -13.24
CA PRO A 42 7.67 8.98 -12.53
C PRO A 42 6.46 8.86 -13.45
N VAL A 43 6.56 9.32 -14.71
CA VAL A 43 5.47 9.18 -15.70
C VAL A 43 5.21 7.71 -16.00
N TYR A 44 6.26 6.92 -16.23
CA TYR A 44 6.15 5.49 -16.45
C TYR A 44 5.55 4.78 -15.25
N MET A 45 5.97 5.10 -14.02
CA MET A 45 5.37 4.52 -12.81
C MET A 45 3.86 4.78 -12.74
N LEU A 46 3.43 6.00 -13.05
CA LEU A 46 2.02 6.39 -13.01
C LEU A 46 1.19 5.57 -14.01
N ILE A 47 1.69 5.42 -15.25
CA ILE A 47 1.06 4.60 -16.29
C ILE A 47 1.11 3.11 -15.93
N ALA A 48 2.23 2.63 -15.41
CA ALA A 48 2.41 1.23 -15.01
C ALA A 48 1.44 0.84 -13.89
N LEU A 49 1.29 1.69 -12.86
CA LEU A 49 0.31 1.51 -11.78
C LEU A 49 -1.11 1.44 -12.34
N LEU A 50 -1.51 2.41 -13.17
CA LEU A 50 -2.83 2.41 -13.80
C LEU A 50 -3.08 1.13 -14.61
N THR A 51 -2.12 0.74 -15.44
CA THR A 51 -2.24 -0.44 -16.29
C THR A 51 -2.29 -1.72 -15.47
N LEU A 52 -1.49 -1.82 -14.39
CA LEU A 52 -1.50 -2.96 -13.49
C LEU A 52 -2.85 -3.11 -12.78
N PHE A 53 -3.43 -1.99 -12.29
CA PHE A 53 -4.76 -1.99 -11.70
C PHE A 53 -5.86 -2.32 -12.71
N SER A 54 -5.81 -1.77 -13.92
CA SER A 54 -6.75 -2.11 -14.98
C SER A 54 -6.66 -3.57 -15.40
N ALA A 55 -5.46 -4.12 -15.52
CA ALA A 55 -5.24 -5.54 -15.80
C ALA A 55 -5.72 -6.42 -14.65
N TRP A 56 -5.48 -6.02 -13.40
CA TRP A 56 -5.97 -6.72 -12.21
C TRP A 56 -7.50 -6.76 -12.17
N ILE A 57 -8.18 -5.63 -12.39
CA ILE A 57 -9.64 -5.57 -12.43
C ILE A 57 -10.20 -6.38 -13.60
N GLY A 58 -9.57 -6.28 -14.78
CA GLY A 58 -9.95 -7.07 -15.95
C GLY A 58 -9.78 -8.58 -15.70
N TRP A 59 -8.72 -8.98 -14.99
CA TRP A 59 -8.49 -10.36 -14.58
C TRP A 59 -9.58 -10.85 -13.61
N ILE A 60 -9.96 -10.03 -12.62
CA ILE A 60 -11.05 -10.36 -11.69
C ILE A 60 -12.37 -10.52 -12.45
N MET A 61 -12.74 -9.61 -13.36
CA MET A 61 -13.97 -9.76 -14.16
C MET A 61 -14.00 -11.03 -15.01
N LEU A 62 -12.86 -11.44 -15.58
CA LEU A 62 -12.78 -12.66 -16.37
C LEU A 62 -12.91 -13.94 -15.51
N THR A 63 -12.49 -13.85 -14.25
CA THR A 63 -12.38 -14.99 -13.34
C THR A 63 -13.45 -15.01 -12.25
N THR A 64 -14.30 -13.98 -12.14
CA THR A 64 -15.47 -13.96 -11.26
C THR A 64 -16.71 -14.40 -12.02
N PRO A 65 -17.16 -15.67 -11.88
CA PRO A 65 -18.49 -16.07 -12.32
C PRO A 65 -19.55 -15.21 -11.60
N PRO A 66 -20.73 -15.03 -12.23
CA PRO A 66 -21.76 -14.10 -11.76
C PRO A 66 -22.04 -14.32 -10.27
N PRO A 67 -22.04 -13.23 -9.48
CA PRO A 67 -22.09 -13.28 -8.03
C PRO A 67 -23.30 -14.09 -7.57
N LYS A 68 -23.05 -15.10 -6.72
CA LYS A 68 -24.11 -15.83 -6.02
C LYS A 68 -24.95 -14.86 -5.15
N PRO A 69 -26.22 -15.17 -4.86
CA PRO A 69 -27.12 -14.29 -4.11
C PRO A 69 -26.47 -13.81 -2.80
N VAL A 70 -26.54 -12.49 -2.58
CA VAL A 70 -25.87 -11.77 -1.49
C VAL A 70 -26.22 -12.27 -0.07
N GLU A 71 -27.39 -12.88 0.11
CA GLU A 71 -27.82 -13.46 1.39
C GLU A 71 -26.86 -14.56 1.90
N GLU A 72 -26.47 -15.52 1.06
CA GLU A 72 -25.61 -16.64 1.49
C GLU A 72 -24.18 -16.17 1.84
N LEU A 73 -23.66 -15.20 1.08
CA LEU A 73 -22.33 -14.63 1.32
C LEU A 73 -22.30 -13.78 2.60
N SER A 74 -23.39 -13.08 2.91
CA SER A 74 -23.51 -12.29 4.14
C SER A 74 -23.52 -13.15 5.41
N GLU A 75 -24.22 -14.28 5.39
CA GLU A 75 -24.27 -15.25 6.49
C GLU A 75 -22.91 -15.94 6.71
N GLU A 76 -22.19 -16.31 5.64
CA GLU A 76 -20.87 -16.93 5.75
C GLU A 76 -19.81 -15.96 6.29
N ILE A 77 -19.83 -14.70 5.84
CA ILE A 77 -18.95 -13.65 6.37
C ILE A 77 -19.27 -13.36 7.84
N ARG A 78 -20.56 -13.34 8.21
CA ARG A 78 -20.99 -13.11 9.59
C ARG A 78 -20.53 -14.22 10.53
N LYS A 79 -20.64 -15.48 10.12
CA LYS A 79 -20.12 -16.63 10.88
C LYS A 79 -18.61 -16.58 11.06
N LYS A 80 -17.85 -16.33 9.98
CA LYS A 80 -16.38 -16.19 10.09
C LYS A 80 -15.94 -15.04 10.98
N LEU A 81 -16.70 -13.93 10.98
CA LEU A 81 -16.41 -12.80 11.85
C LEU A 81 -16.71 -13.10 13.33
N GLU A 82 -17.75 -13.88 13.63
CA GLU A 82 -18.06 -14.34 14.98
C GLU A 82 -17.02 -15.34 15.50
N GLU A 83 -16.60 -16.31 14.68
CA GLU A 83 -15.52 -17.25 15.04
C GLU A 83 -14.20 -16.51 15.33
N PHE A 84 -13.81 -15.55 14.48
CA PHE A 84 -12.59 -14.77 14.68
C PHE A 84 -12.64 -13.90 15.95
N LYS A 85 -13.83 -13.39 16.32
CA LYS A 85 -14.02 -12.67 17.59
C LYS A 85 -13.91 -13.60 18.79
N MET A 86 -14.50 -14.79 18.73
CA MET A 86 -14.36 -15.78 19.81
C MET A 86 -12.90 -16.20 19.98
N GLU A 87 -12.15 -16.40 18.90
CA GLU A 87 -10.73 -16.78 18.98
C GLU A 87 -9.88 -15.64 19.58
N LEU A 88 -10.14 -14.39 19.22
CA LEU A 88 -9.49 -13.22 19.83
C LEU A 88 -9.85 -13.04 21.32
N GLU A 89 -11.08 -13.35 21.72
CA GLU A 89 -11.51 -13.31 23.13
C GLU A 89 -10.86 -14.43 23.94
N LEU A 90 -10.78 -15.64 23.38
CA LEU A 90 -10.08 -16.77 23.97
C LEU A 90 -8.57 -16.50 24.12
N GLU A 91 -7.93 -15.90 23.12
CA GLU A 91 -6.51 -15.53 23.17
C GLU A 91 -6.23 -14.38 24.16
N LYS A 92 -7.17 -13.43 24.31
CA LYS A 92 -7.10 -12.40 25.36
C LYS A 92 -7.32 -12.98 26.75
N GLU A 93 -8.19 -13.97 26.89
CA GLU A 93 -8.48 -14.61 28.17
C GLU A 93 -7.35 -15.56 28.62
N SER A 94 -6.72 -16.27 27.67
CA SER A 94 -5.53 -17.10 27.96
C SER A 94 -4.34 -16.23 28.38
N THR A 95 -4.07 -15.14 27.65
CA THR A 95 -2.99 -14.19 27.97
C THR A 95 -3.20 -13.52 29.34
N LYS A 96 -4.46 -13.35 29.78
CA LYS A 96 -4.81 -12.76 31.09
C LYS A 96 -4.77 -13.77 32.24
N LYS A 97 -4.92 -15.07 31.98
CA LYS A 97 -4.80 -16.14 32.99
C LYS A 97 -3.35 -16.59 33.21
N GLU A 98 -2.47 -16.36 32.23
CA GLU A 98 -1.02 -16.62 32.35
C GLU A 98 -0.21 -15.45 32.96
N SER A 99 -0.83 -14.27 33.18
CA SER A 99 -0.19 -13.09 33.81
C SER A 99 -0.50 -12.93 35.29
#